data_AF-A0A928RXL0-F1
#
_entry.id   AF-A0A928RXL0-F1
#
_cell.length_a   1.000
_cell.length_b   1.000
_cell.length_c   1.000
_cell.angle_alpha   90.00
_cell.angle_beta   90.00
_cell.angle_gamma   90.00
#
_symmetry.space_group_name_H-M   'P 1'
#
loop_
_entity.id
_entity.type
_entity.pdbx_description
1 polymer ?
#
loop_
_entity_poly.entity_id
_entity_poly.type
_entity_poly.pdbx_seq_one_letter_code
_entity_poly.pdbx_strand_id
1 'polypeptide(L)'
;MRSGTNGTILLNGSRVALPVMLYPKGRFISVNGKPYRGVIKIAAGEGQALVINEIGLEAYVAGIINNEISSRWPEEVLKTQAVIARTYAVYNMRKRSNLPYHLESSVMGQVYGGASSEDSASIRAVMDTRGEILVFEGEPALTVYHSNAGGMTEAASEVWLKGYPYLVPVESPFDESAPRYIWEFAVSAESLGEALSRAGHQIGAPEELRVIETTSAARIRTLSVRDREGRDAWLSGEELRKVLGYSSLRSTIFEVAKEGEVFVFRGRGSGHGVGLSQWGAKGMAENGYSYRDILRHFYPGTELQRGPSFRNQP
;
A
#
# COMPACT_ATOMS: atom_id res chain seq x y z
N MET A 1 4.53 -7.63 -24.74
CA MET A 1 5.70 -7.58 -25.65
C MET A 1 6.70 -8.62 -25.18
N ARG A 2 7.16 -9.55 -26.04
CA ARG A 2 8.22 -10.51 -25.66
C ARG A 2 9.58 -9.85 -25.91
N SER A 3 10.41 -9.79 -24.87
CA SER A 3 11.80 -9.34 -25.01
C SER A 3 12.55 -10.33 -25.89
N GLY A 4 13.02 -9.88 -27.05
CA GLY A 4 14.01 -10.64 -27.81
C GLY A 4 15.34 -10.54 -27.08
N THR A 5 16.05 -11.65 -26.96
CA THR A 5 17.35 -11.85 -26.28
C THR A 5 18.49 -10.87 -26.62
N ASN A 6 18.27 -9.87 -27.48
CA ASN A 6 19.29 -8.98 -28.03
C ASN A 6 19.07 -7.48 -27.68
N GLY A 7 18.30 -7.14 -26.65
CA GLY A 7 18.11 -5.73 -26.26
C GLY A 7 17.36 -4.90 -27.30
N THR A 8 16.52 -5.55 -28.11
CA THR A 8 15.68 -4.90 -29.15
C THR A 8 14.21 -5.26 -28.96
N ILE A 9 13.30 -4.35 -29.32
CA ILE A 9 11.85 -4.59 -29.38
C ILE A 9 11.31 -4.39 -30.80
N LEU A 10 10.12 -4.93 -31.07
CA LEU A 10 9.35 -4.58 -32.26
C LEU A 10 8.42 -3.42 -31.94
N LEU A 11 8.59 -2.30 -32.63
CA LEU A 11 7.71 -1.13 -32.58
C LEU A 11 7.11 -0.91 -33.97
N ASN A 12 5.79 -1.05 -34.10
CA ASN A 12 5.06 -0.96 -35.38
C ASN A 12 5.67 -1.86 -36.50
N GLY A 13 6.14 -3.06 -36.13
CA GLY A 13 6.76 -4.01 -37.06
C GLY A 13 8.25 -3.80 -37.33
N SER A 14 8.87 -2.71 -36.86
CA SER A 14 10.31 -2.45 -36.99
C SER A 14 11.07 -2.80 -35.72
N ARG A 15 12.27 -3.41 -35.85
CA ARG A 15 13.16 -3.65 -34.71
C ARG A 15 13.84 -2.35 -34.29
N VAL A 16 13.77 -2.04 -33.00
CA VAL A 16 14.40 -0.86 -32.40
C VAL A 16 15.23 -1.29 -31.18
N ALA A 17 16.40 -0.70 -31.01
CA ALA A 17 17.26 -0.92 -29.85
C ALA A 17 16.68 -0.25 -28.59
N LEU A 18 16.85 -0.90 -27.44
CA LEU A 18 16.45 -0.37 -26.14
C LEU A 18 17.59 0.46 -25.51
N PRO A 19 17.26 1.49 -24.69
CA PRO A 19 15.92 1.93 -24.34
C PRO A 19 15.26 2.77 -25.43
N VAL A 20 13.92 2.71 -25.53
CA VAL A 20 13.11 3.55 -26.42
C VAL A 20 12.27 4.52 -25.59
N MET A 21 12.32 5.81 -25.95
CA MET A 21 11.51 6.85 -25.33
C MET A 21 10.32 7.20 -26.21
N LEU A 22 9.11 7.12 -25.66
CA LEU A 22 7.87 7.44 -26.34
C LEU A 22 7.27 8.72 -25.75
N TYR A 23 7.32 9.79 -26.52
CA TYR A 23 6.78 11.09 -26.15
C TYR A 23 5.32 11.24 -26.62
N PRO A 24 4.42 11.77 -25.78
CA PRO A 24 3.05 12.04 -26.19
C PRO A 24 3.01 13.17 -27.23
N LYS A 25 2.13 13.05 -28.25
CA LYS A 25 1.83 14.17 -29.17
C LYS A 25 0.93 15.25 -28.55
N GLY A 26 0.33 14.96 -27.39
CA GLY A 26 -0.57 15.86 -26.67
C GLY A 26 -0.39 15.72 -25.16
N ARG A 27 -1.48 15.87 -24.39
CA ARG A 27 -1.43 15.81 -22.92
C ARG A 27 -1.13 14.40 -22.38
N PHE A 28 -1.46 13.36 -23.12
CA PHE A 28 -1.37 11.97 -22.66
C PHE A 28 -0.74 11.04 -23.71
N ILE A 29 -0.11 9.98 -23.22
CA ILE A 29 0.29 8.78 -23.98
C ILE A 29 -0.52 7.60 -23.47
N SER A 30 -1.04 6.76 -24.38
CA SER A 30 -1.87 5.61 -24.00
C SER A 30 -1.03 4.33 -23.96
N VAL A 31 -1.14 3.58 -22.86
CA VAL A 31 -0.54 2.23 -22.73
C VAL A 31 -1.67 1.27 -22.36
N ASN A 32 -1.90 0.26 -23.20
CA ASN A 32 -3.01 -0.70 -23.06
C ASN A 32 -4.38 -0.02 -22.87
N GLY A 33 -4.64 1.07 -23.60
CA GLY A 33 -5.91 1.81 -23.53
C GLY A 33 -6.02 2.79 -22.35
N LYS A 34 -5.04 2.84 -21.46
CA LYS A 34 -5.04 3.73 -20.29
C LYS A 34 -4.16 4.96 -20.53
N PRO A 35 -4.64 6.19 -20.30
CA PRO A 35 -3.87 7.42 -20.46
C PRO A 35 -2.85 7.62 -19.33
N TYR A 36 -1.65 8.04 -19.71
CA TYR A 36 -0.56 8.42 -18.82
C TYR A 36 -0.02 9.79 -19.19
N ARG A 37 0.48 10.54 -18.20
CA ARG A 37 1.23 11.78 -18.41
C ARG A 37 2.72 11.48 -18.51
N GLY A 38 3.50 12.45 -19.00
CA GLY A 38 4.94 12.30 -19.13
C GLY A 38 5.33 11.38 -20.29
N VAL A 39 6.42 10.64 -20.13
CA VAL A 39 7.07 9.84 -21.18
C VAL A 39 6.99 8.37 -20.81
N ILE A 40 6.89 7.50 -21.80
CA ILE A 40 7.05 6.05 -21.59
C ILE A 40 8.43 5.63 -22.08
N LYS A 41 9.23 5.12 -21.16
CA LYS A 41 10.51 4.47 -21.44
C LYS A 41 10.30 2.97 -21.50
N ILE A 42 10.62 2.36 -22.64
CA ILE A 42 10.73 0.91 -22.75
C ILE A 42 12.20 0.56 -22.57
N ALA A 43 12.51 -0.31 -21.62
CA ALA A 43 13.88 -0.74 -21.29
C ALA A 43 13.99 -2.27 -21.21
N ALA A 44 15.21 -2.78 -21.32
CA ALA A 44 15.46 -4.20 -21.10
C ALA A 44 15.39 -4.49 -19.59
N GLY A 45 14.72 -5.58 -19.21
CA GLY A 45 14.73 -6.16 -17.88
C GLY A 45 15.13 -7.64 -17.94
N GLU A 46 15.17 -8.30 -16.79
CA GLU A 46 15.47 -9.73 -16.70
C GLU A 46 14.37 -10.56 -17.38
N GLY A 47 14.65 -11.07 -18.58
CA GLY A 47 13.75 -11.92 -19.35
C GLY A 47 12.51 -11.23 -19.96
N GLN A 48 12.28 -9.95 -19.67
CA GLN A 48 11.11 -9.18 -20.13
C GLN A 48 11.44 -7.71 -20.40
N ALA A 49 10.58 -7.03 -21.15
CA ALA A 49 10.70 -5.58 -21.34
C ALA A 49 10.05 -4.86 -20.16
N LEU A 50 10.74 -3.85 -19.63
CA LEU A 50 10.19 -2.93 -18.66
C LEU A 50 9.46 -1.81 -19.41
N VAL A 51 8.27 -1.45 -18.94
CA VAL A 51 7.51 -0.28 -19.41
C VAL A 51 7.45 0.71 -18.25
N ILE A 52 8.27 1.75 -18.32
CA ILE A 52 8.50 2.70 -17.24
C ILE A 52 7.85 4.02 -17.61
N ASN A 53 6.96 4.53 -16.76
CA ASN A 53 6.40 5.86 -16.95
C ASN A 53 7.27 6.90 -16.21
N GLU A 54 7.99 7.71 -16.98
CA GLU A 54 8.72 8.87 -16.47
C GLU A 54 7.78 10.07 -16.40
N ILE A 55 7.54 10.57 -15.19
CA ILE A 55 6.50 11.55 -14.90
C ILE A 55 6.96 12.51 -13.79
N GLY A 56 6.53 13.78 -13.87
CA GLY A 56 6.75 14.76 -12.82
C GLY A 56 6.01 14.40 -11.53
N LEU A 57 6.64 14.63 -10.38
CA LEU A 57 6.16 14.18 -9.08
C LEU A 57 4.71 14.61 -8.77
N GLU A 58 4.34 15.87 -9.03
CA GLU A 58 2.98 16.35 -8.77
C GLU A 58 1.92 15.68 -9.67
N ALA A 59 2.28 15.38 -10.93
CA ALA A 59 1.40 14.65 -11.83
C ALA A 59 1.26 13.18 -11.43
N TYR A 60 2.33 12.57 -10.89
CA TYR A 60 2.27 11.25 -10.30
C TYR A 60 1.32 11.22 -9.09
N VAL A 61 1.47 12.16 -8.15
CA VAL A 61 0.64 12.24 -6.94
C VAL A 61 -0.84 12.46 -7.30
N ALA A 62 -1.14 13.33 -8.27
CA ALA A 62 -2.52 13.54 -8.75
C ALA A 62 -3.15 12.25 -9.29
N GLY A 63 -2.38 11.42 -10.00
CA GLY A 63 -2.82 10.13 -10.51
C GLY A 63 -2.85 8.99 -9.47
N ILE A 64 -2.57 9.27 -8.19
CA ILE A 64 -2.70 8.29 -7.09
C ILE A 64 -4.00 8.51 -6.31
N ILE A 65 -4.29 9.75 -5.92
CA ILE A 65 -5.29 10.05 -4.86
C ILE A 65 -6.60 9.30 -5.09
N ASN A 66 -7.14 9.37 -6.31
CA ASN A 66 -8.47 8.82 -6.61
C ASN A 66 -8.48 7.30 -6.84
N ASN A 67 -7.32 6.63 -6.80
CA ASN A 67 -7.24 5.16 -6.74
C ASN A 67 -7.11 4.66 -5.30
N GLU A 68 -6.80 5.54 -4.35
CA GLU A 68 -6.59 5.21 -2.94
C GLU A 68 -7.79 5.60 -2.09
N ILE A 69 -8.34 6.80 -2.32
CA ILE A 69 -9.45 7.37 -1.57
C ILE A 69 -10.45 8.03 -2.52
N SER A 70 -11.69 8.24 -2.05
CA SER A 70 -12.68 8.96 -2.85
C SER A 70 -12.39 10.45 -2.85
N SER A 71 -12.42 11.09 -4.02
CA SER A 71 -12.33 12.55 -4.14
C SER A 71 -13.50 13.32 -3.52
N ARG A 72 -14.55 12.62 -3.06
CA ARG A 72 -15.68 13.20 -2.32
C ARG A 72 -15.40 13.34 -0.82
N TRP A 73 -14.28 12.80 -0.34
CA TRP A 73 -13.88 12.95 1.05
C TRP A 73 -13.46 14.40 1.34
N PRO A 74 -13.43 14.81 2.63
CA PRO A 74 -13.05 16.17 2.99
C PRO A 74 -11.69 16.57 2.39
N GLU A 75 -11.56 17.84 2.01
CA GLU A 75 -10.37 18.37 1.35
C GLU A 75 -9.09 18.11 2.14
N GLU A 76 -9.15 18.21 3.48
CA GLU A 76 -8.02 17.96 4.37
C GLU A 76 -7.50 16.51 4.26
N VAL A 77 -8.36 15.53 3.96
CA VAL A 77 -7.92 14.14 3.73
C VAL A 77 -7.21 14.01 2.39
N LEU A 78 -7.70 14.70 1.35
CA LEU A 78 -7.04 14.71 0.04
C LEU A 78 -5.65 15.36 0.15
N LYS A 79 -5.52 16.43 0.93
CA LYS A 79 -4.24 17.09 1.24
C LYS A 79 -3.30 16.16 2.01
N THR A 80 -3.80 15.48 3.05
CA THR A 80 -3.03 14.46 3.78
C THR A 80 -2.54 13.36 2.84
N GLN A 81 -3.42 12.79 2.01
CA GLN A 81 -3.07 11.74 1.04
C GLN A 81 -2.03 12.24 0.02
N ALA A 82 -2.13 13.49 -0.44
CA ALA A 82 -1.16 14.08 -1.34
C ALA A 82 0.24 14.17 -0.71
N VAL A 83 0.34 14.65 0.54
CA VAL A 83 1.62 14.77 1.26
C VAL A 83 2.25 13.40 1.52
N ILE A 84 1.50 12.43 2.03
CA ILE A 84 2.05 11.09 2.30
C ILE A 84 2.43 10.37 1.01
N ALA A 85 1.68 10.55 -0.08
CA ALA A 85 2.03 9.96 -1.36
C ALA A 85 3.31 10.57 -1.93
N ARG A 86 3.44 11.90 -1.87
CA ARG A 86 4.64 12.61 -2.29
C ARG A 86 5.86 12.19 -1.47
N THR A 87 5.70 12.09 -0.16
CA THR A 87 6.77 11.69 0.74
C THR A 87 7.22 10.26 0.46
N TYR A 88 6.29 9.32 0.30
CA TYR A 88 6.58 7.93 -0.05
C TYR A 88 7.33 7.81 -1.38
N ALA A 89 6.92 8.59 -2.38
CA ALA A 89 7.60 8.66 -3.68
C ALA A 89 9.05 9.14 -3.52
N VAL A 90 9.26 10.25 -2.81
CA VAL A 90 10.60 10.82 -2.58
C VAL A 90 11.50 9.88 -1.76
N TYR A 91 10.95 9.23 -0.72
CA TYR A 91 11.65 8.23 0.08
C TYR A 91 12.18 7.09 -0.80
N ASN A 92 11.32 6.53 -1.66
CA ASN A 92 11.70 5.44 -2.56
C ASN A 92 12.64 5.89 -3.67
N MET A 93 12.48 7.09 -4.22
CA MET A 93 13.43 7.66 -5.20
C MET A 93 14.85 7.74 -4.62
N ARG A 94 15.01 8.16 -3.36
CA ARG A 94 16.33 8.15 -2.70
C ARG A 94 16.85 6.74 -2.47
N LYS A 95 15.99 5.81 -2.00
CA LYS A 95 16.40 4.42 -1.72
C LYS A 95 16.73 3.61 -2.97
N ARG A 96 16.12 3.95 -4.10
CA ARG A 96 16.20 3.22 -5.37
C ARG A 96 16.87 4.03 -6.47
N SER A 97 17.71 5.01 -6.11
CA SER A 97 18.36 5.93 -7.05
C SER A 97 19.21 5.24 -8.13
N ASN A 98 19.69 4.02 -7.85
CA ASN A 98 20.53 3.24 -8.75
C ASN A 98 19.72 2.20 -9.57
N LEU A 99 18.39 2.18 -9.43
CA LEU A 99 17.51 1.26 -10.14
C LEU A 99 16.88 1.96 -11.36
N PRO A 100 16.48 1.18 -12.40
CA PRO A 100 15.88 1.76 -13.60
C PRO A 100 14.52 2.44 -13.35
N TYR A 101 13.86 2.16 -12.22
CA TYR A 101 12.61 2.77 -11.79
C TYR A 101 12.57 2.87 -10.25
N HIS A 102 11.84 3.87 -9.76
CA HIS A 102 11.79 4.20 -8.34
C HIS A 102 10.58 3.63 -7.60
N LEU A 103 9.47 3.38 -8.30
CA LEU A 103 8.19 3.00 -7.70
C LEU A 103 7.54 1.90 -8.52
N GLU A 104 6.85 0.99 -7.83
CA GLU A 104 6.06 -0.09 -8.44
C GLU A 104 4.57 0.25 -8.32
N SER A 105 3.78 -0.11 -9.32
CA SER A 105 2.33 0.15 -9.35
C SER A 105 1.50 -0.92 -8.64
N SER A 106 2.04 -1.58 -7.62
CA SER A 106 1.42 -2.74 -6.96
C SER A 106 0.68 -2.35 -5.68
N VAL A 107 -0.22 -3.23 -5.22
CA VAL A 107 -0.97 -3.10 -3.96
C VAL A 107 -0.11 -3.10 -2.69
N MET A 108 1.18 -3.45 -2.81
CA MET A 108 2.15 -3.37 -1.71
C MET A 108 2.80 -1.97 -1.62
N GLY A 109 2.54 -1.10 -2.61
CA GLY A 109 2.96 0.30 -2.64
C GLY A 109 1.76 1.21 -2.87
N GLN A 110 1.84 2.08 -3.89
CA GLN A 110 0.77 3.00 -4.24
C GLN A 110 0.12 2.59 -5.56
N VAL A 111 -1.21 2.60 -5.61
CA VAL A 111 -1.94 2.24 -6.83
C VAL A 111 -1.93 3.43 -7.81
N TYR A 112 -1.03 3.37 -8.79
CA TYR A 112 -0.94 4.40 -9.82
C TYR A 112 -1.88 4.13 -11.02
N GLY A 113 -2.92 4.96 -11.11
CA GLY A 113 -4.00 4.88 -12.09
C GLY A 113 -3.73 5.60 -13.41
N GLY A 114 -2.51 6.07 -13.67
CA GLY A 114 -2.30 7.00 -14.79
C GLY A 114 -3.14 8.26 -14.59
N ALA A 115 -3.61 8.85 -15.70
CA ALA A 115 -4.44 10.05 -15.67
C ALA A 115 -5.95 9.78 -15.70
N SER A 116 -6.38 8.51 -15.65
CA SER A 116 -7.79 8.14 -15.82
C SER A 116 -8.69 8.60 -14.68
N SER A 117 -8.14 8.69 -13.46
CA SER A 117 -8.89 8.96 -12.25
C SER A 117 -8.68 10.37 -11.71
N GLU A 118 -7.92 11.23 -12.39
CA GLU A 118 -7.70 12.62 -11.95
C GLU A 118 -9.01 13.45 -12.01
N ASP A 119 -9.25 14.29 -11.00
CA ASP A 119 -10.33 15.28 -11.01
C ASP A 119 -9.89 16.61 -10.40
N SER A 120 -10.77 17.61 -10.40
CA SER A 120 -10.45 18.96 -9.93
C SER A 120 -10.16 19.01 -8.42
N ALA A 121 -10.76 18.12 -7.62
CA ALA A 121 -10.56 18.08 -6.18
C ALA A 121 -9.18 17.50 -5.84
N SER A 122 -8.81 16.37 -6.47
CA SER A 122 -7.49 15.77 -6.27
C SER A 122 -6.37 16.67 -6.78
N ILE A 123 -6.54 17.30 -7.95
CA ILE A 123 -5.57 18.26 -8.49
C ILE A 123 -5.41 19.46 -7.54
N ARG A 124 -6.50 20.01 -7.00
CA ARG A 124 -6.43 21.14 -6.06
C ARG A 124 -5.65 20.77 -4.80
N ALA A 125 -5.97 19.64 -4.18
CA ALA A 125 -5.27 19.18 -2.97
C ALA A 125 -3.77 18.97 -3.19
N VAL A 126 -3.37 18.44 -4.36
CA VAL A 126 -1.96 18.32 -4.76
C VAL A 126 -1.30 19.68 -4.88
N MET A 127 -1.96 20.64 -5.52
CA MET A 127 -1.41 21.98 -5.73
C MET A 127 -1.31 22.79 -4.44
N ASP A 128 -2.30 22.67 -3.55
CA ASP A 128 -2.31 23.36 -2.25
C ASP A 128 -1.22 22.83 -1.31
N THR A 129 -0.82 21.58 -1.49
CA THR A 129 0.28 20.92 -0.74
C THR A 129 1.54 20.77 -1.57
N ARG A 130 1.68 21.52 -2.66
CA ARG A 130 2.76 21.33 -3.64
C ARG A 130 4.13 21.39 -2.98
N GLY A 131 4.92 20.35 -3.20
CA GLY A 131 6.26 20.21 -2.65
C GLY A 131 6.31 19.89 -1.15
N GLU A 132 5.20 19.81 -0.44
CA GLU A 132 5.20 19.44 0.98
C GLU A 132 5.42 17.93 1.16
N ILE A 133 6.37 17.58 2.03
CA ILE A 133 6.73 16.22 2.42
C ILE A 133 6.94 16.12 3.94
N LEU A 134 6.82 14.92 4.49
CA LEU A 134 7.21 14.63 5.88
C LEU A 134 8.69 14.24 5.95
N VAL A 135 9.39 14.81 6.91
CA VAL A 135 10.82 14.59 7.15
C VAL A 135 11.01 14.12 8.59
N PHE A 136 11.92 13.17 8.80
CA PHE A 136 12.38 12.75 10.12
C PHE A 136 13.90 12.79 10.14
N GLU A 137 14.48 13.51 11.09
CA GLU A 137 15.94 13.68 11.23
C GLU A 137 16.62 14.13 9.91
N GLY A 138 15.99 15.05 9.18
CA GLY A 138 16.52 15.60 7.93
C GLY A 138 16.31 14.73 6.68
N GLU A 139 15.78 13.52 6.83
CA GLU A 139 15.51 12.60 5.73
C GLU A 139 13.99 12.42 5.47
N PRO A 140 13.54 12.22 4.21
CA PRO A 140 12.15 11.91 3.92
C PRO A 140 11.66 10.73 4.76
N ALA A 141 10.52 10.87 5.41
CA ALA A 141 9.95 9.82 6.24
C ALA A 141 9.29 8.73 5.37
N LEU A 142 9.38 7.48 5.81
CA LEU A 142 8.56 6.40 5.23
C LEU A 142 7.09 6.59 5.65
N THR A 143 6.24 7.04 4.73
CA THR A 143 4.82 7.35 4.99
C THR A 143 3.88 6.28 4.44
N VAL A 144 3.94 5.09 5.03
CA VAL A 144 2.99 4.00 4.75
C VAL A 144 1.60 4.33 5.30
N TYR A 145 0.57 3.81 4.64
CA TYR A 145 -0.83 4.03 5.00
C TYR A 145 -1.65 2.80 4.62
N HIS A 146 -2.82 2.68 5.24
CA HIS A 146 -3.74 1.58 5.03
C HIS A 146 -5.19 2.05 5.17
N SER A 147 -6.14 1.19 4.80
CA SER A 147 -7.55 1.58 4.76
C SER A 147 -8.10 1.93 6.15
N ASN A 148 -7.97 1.03 7.11
CA ASN A 148 -8.57 1.17 8.45
C ASN A 148 -7.74 0.42 9.49
N ALA A 149 -7.36 1.07 10.59
CA ALA A 149 -6.45 0.49 11.58
C ALA A 149 -7.12 -0.55 12.47
N GLY A 150 -8.43 -0.42 12.67
CA GLY A 150 -9.19 -1.24 13.61
C GLY A 150 -9.22 -0.65 15.02
N GLY A 151 -9.02 0.66 15.14
CA GLY A 151 -9.06 1.43 16.40
C GLY A 151 -7.69 1.90 16.88
N MET A 152 -6.60 1.23 16.49
CA MET A 152 -5.23 1.65 16.80
C MET A 152 -4.29 1.22 15.67
N THR A 153 -3.33 2.07 15.32
CA THR A 153 -2.28 1.73 14.36
C THR A 153 -1.23 0.82 15.01
N GLU A 154 -0.39 0.22 14.19
CA GLU A 154 0.63 -0.74 14.61
C GLU A 154 2.05 -0.17 14.46
N ALA A 155 2.97 -0.64 15.30
CA ALA A 155 4.39 -0.37 15.15
C ALA A 155 4.94 -1.02 13.88
N ALA A 156 5.79 -0.31 13.13
CA ALA A 156 6.43 -0.88 11.95
C ALA A 156 7.24 -2.15 12.25
N SER A 157 7.85 -2.26 13.43
CA SER A 157 8.63 -3.42 13.88
C SER A 157 7.80 -4.69 14.14
N GLU A 158 6.49 -4.56 14.33
CA GLU A 158 5.58 -5.69 14.54
C GLU A 158 5.12 -6.31 13.22
N VAL A 159 5.19 -5.54 12.12
CA VAL A 159 4.77 -5.97 10.78
C VAL A 159 5.97 -6.25 9.87
N TRP A 160 7.07 -5.51 10.04
CA TRP A 160 8.27 -5.60 9.22
C TRP A 160 9.52 -5.68 10.10
N LEU A 161 10.61 -6.23 9.56
CA LEU A 161 11.88 -6.38 10.28
C LEU A 161 12.49 -5.05 10.75
N LYS A 162 12.10 -3.93 10.14
CA LYS A 162 12.66 -2.60 10.42
C LYS A 162 11.64 -1.72 11.11
N GLY A 163 11.97 -1.27 12.33
CA GLY A 163 11.24 -0.23 13.04
C GLY A 163 11.59 1.18 12.56
N TYR A 164 10.69 2.12 12.85
CA TYR A 164 10.90 3.56 12.65
C TYR A 164 10.33 4.31 13.86
N PRO A 165 11.05 5.27 14.46
CA PRO A 165 10.58 5.96 15.68
C PRO A 165 9.24 6.69 15.54
N TYR A 166 8.87 7.06 14.32
CA TYR A 166 7.63 7.74 13.97
C TYR A 166 6.54 6.83 13.40
N LEU A 167 6.80 5.52 13.26
CA LEU A 167 5.78 4.51 12.88
C LEU A 167 5.48 3.62 14.08
N VAL A 168 4.82 4.24 15.05
CA VAL A 168 4.44 3.65 16.35
C VAL A 168 2.92 3.57 16.48
N PRO A 169 2.40 2.78 17.42
CA PRO A 169 0.97 2.71 17.68
C PRO A 169 0.42 4.06 18.13
N VAL A 170 -0.61 4.54 17.43
CA VAL A 170 -1.43 5.70 17.80
C VAL A 170 -2.90 5.33 17.68
N GLU A 171 -3.74 5.94 18.50
CA GLU A 171 -5.19 5.70 18.44
C GLU A 171 -5.78 6.16 17.10
N SER A 172 -6.81 5.47 16.61
CA SER A 172 -7.57 5.86 15.42
C SER A 172 -9.07 5.82 15.74
N PRO A 173 -9.56 6.75 16.57
CA PRO A 173 -10.88 6.64 17.21
C PRO A 173 -12.04 6.72 16.23
N PHE A 174 -11.82 7.22 15.01
CA PHE A 174 -12.87 7.37 14.00
C PHE A 174 -12.96 6.21 13.01
N ASP A 175 -12.15 5.16 13.16
CA ASP A 175 -12.14 4.02 12.24
C ASP A 175 -13.50 3.31 12.15
N GLU A 176 -14.30 3.31 13.22
CA GLU A 176 -15.57 2.60 13.28
C GLU A 176 -16.61 3.13 12.28
N SER A 177 -16.45 4.36 11.78
CA SER A 177 -17.36 4.93 10.76
C SER A 177 -17.20 4.29 9.38
N ALA A 178 -16.19 3.45 9.18
CA ALA A 178 -15.91 2.84 7.88
C ALA A 178 -16.94 1.77 7.49
N PRO A 179 -17.39 1.74 6.22
CA PRO A 179 -18.18 0.65 5.70
C PRO A 179 -17.33 -0.63 5.77
N ARG A 180 -17.87 -1.67 6.41
CA ARG A 180 -17.17 -2.93 6.69
C ARG A 180 -15.98 -2.75 7.64
N TYR A 181 -16.12 -1.91 8.66
CA TYR A 181 -15.22 -1.89 9.82
C TYR A 181 -15.10 -3.29 10.43
N ILE A 182 -16.25 -3.92 10.72
CA ILE A 182 -16.35 -5.35 11.03
C ILE A 182 -16.46 -6.16 9.74
N TRP A 183 -15.82 -7.32 9.71
CA TRP A 183 -15.89 -8.27 8.61
C TRP A 183 -15.91 -9.71 9.12
N GLU A 184 -16.48 -10.60 8.31
CA GLU A 184 -16.50 -12.04 8.53
C GLU A 184 -15.95 -12.75 7.28
N PHE A 185 -15.18 -13.81 7.50
CA PHE A 185 -14.63 -14.66 6.45
C PHE A 185 -14.65 -16.12 6.91
N ALA A 186 -15.03 -17.03 6.03
CA ALA A 186 -15.08 -18.46 6.33
C ALA A 186 -14.27 -19.26 5.31
N VAL A 187 -13.55 -20.28 5.76
CA VAL A 187 -12.76 -21.20 4.92
C VAL A 187 -12.83 -22.61 5.49
N SER A 188 -12.94 -23.62 4.62
CA SER A 188 -12.90 -25.02 5.07
C SER A 188 -11.52 -25.39 5.61
N ALA A 189 -11.47 -26.35 6.53
CA ALA A 189 -10.22 -26.93 7.02
C ALA A 189 -9.34 -27.44 5.87
N GLU A 190 -9.93 -28.11 4.89
CA GLU A 190 -9.23 -28.61 3.71
C GLU A 190 -8.55 -27.47 2.92
N SER A 191 -9.30 -26.42 2.54
CA SER A 191 -8.75 -25.30 1.79
C SER A 191 -7.71 -24.50 2.57
N LEU A 192 -7.88 -24.36 3.90
CA LEU A 192 -6.88 -23.72 4.77
C LEU A 192 -5.58 -24.54 4.80
N GLY A 193 -5.68 -25.87 4.97
CA GLY A 193 -4.54 -26.78 4.95
C GLY A 193 -3.79 -26.74 3.63
N GLU A 194 -4.50 -26.81 2.51
CA GLU A 194 -3.90 -26.66 1.17
C GLU A 194 -3.18 -25.32 0.98
N ALA A 195 -3.79 -24.23 1.44
CA ALA A 195 -3.20 -22.91 1.32
C ALA A 195 -1.90 -22.79 2.14
N LEU A 196 -1.90 -23.32 3.37
CA LEU A 196 -0.70 -23.33 4.22
C LEU A 196 0.37 -24.27 3.68
N SER A 197 -0.02 -25.44 3.15
CA SER A 197 0.90 -26.37 2.49
C SER A 197 1.59 -25.75 1.27
N ARG A 198 0.83 -25.05 0.41
CA ARG A 198 1.40 -24.27 -0.71
C ARG A 198 2.36 -23.17 -0.26
N ALA A 199 2.20 -22.66 0.96
CA ALA A 199 3.10 -21.68 1.55
C ALA A 199 4.34 -22.31 2.23
N GLY A 200 4.46 -23.64 2.23
CA GLY A 200 5.63 -24.37 2.73
C GLY A 200 5.44 -24.99 4.11
N HIS A 201 4.26 -24.88 4.73
CA HIS A 201 3.98 -25.50 6.03
C HIS A 201 3.68 -26.99 5.86
N GLN A 202 4.25 -27.82 6.73
CA GLN A 202 4.05 -29.27 6.70
C GLN A 202 2.80 -29.69 7.49
N ILE A 203 1.64 -29.18 7.08
CA ILE A 203 0.34 -29.43 7.72
C ILE A 203 -0.71 -29.84 6.69
N GLY A 204 -1.60 -30.74 7.12
CA GLY A 204 -2.80 -31.13 6.39
C GLY A 204 -4.01 -30.26 6.76
N ALA A 205 -5.21 -30.82 6.69
CA ALA A 205 -6.44 -30.13 7.10
C ALA A 205 -6.38 -29.79 8.61
N PRO A 206 -6.45 -28.49 8.98
CA PRO A 206 -6.39 -28.08 10.38
C PRO A 206 -7.59 -28.59 11.18
N GLU A 207 -7.31 -29.13 12.36
CA GLU A 207 -8.32 -29.46 13.35
C GLU A 207 -8.47 -28.30 14.36
N GLU A 208 -7.41 -27.51 14.57
CA GLU A 208 -7.39 -26.42 15.53
C GLU A 208 -6.54 -25.24 15.05
N LEU A 209 -7.02 -24.03 15.33
CA LEU A 209 -6.31 -22.78 15.13
C LEU A 209 -6.44 -21.93 16.40
N ARG A 210 -5.32 -21.59 17.04
CA ARG A 210 -5.31 -20.80 18.28
C ARG A 210 -4.49 -19.54 18.13
N VAL A 211 -5.02 -18.42 18.61
CA VAL A 211 -4.25 -17.19 18.81
C VAL A 211 -3.37 -17.40 20.05
N ILE A 212 -2.07 -17.22 19.89
CA ILE A 212 -1.08 -17.39 20.96
C ILE A 212 -0.70 -16.04 21.55
N GLU A 213 -0.47 -15.03 20.71
CA GLU A 213 0.02 -13.74 21.14
C GLU A 213 -0.55 -12.61 20.28
N THR A 214 -0.83 -11.48 20.93
CA THR A 214 -1.24 -10.23 20.27
C THR A 214 -0.31 -9.09 20.66
N THR A 215 -0.20 -8.09 19.78
CA THR A 215 0.52 -6.84 20.03
C THR A 215 -0.30 -5.91 20.94
N SER A 216 0.29 -4.77 21.33
CA SER A 216 -0.45 -3.72 22.05
C SER A 216 -1.61 -3.12 21.24
N ALA A 217 -1.60 -3.23 19.92
CA ALA A 217 -2.68 -2.80 19.04
C ALA A 217 -3.70 -3.92 18.75
N ALA A 218 -3.70 -5.00 19.55
CA ALA A 218 -4.56 -6.17 19.44
C ALA A 218 -4.44 -6.95 18.11
N ARG A 219 -3.37 -6.72 17.35
CA ARG A 219 -3.08 -7.51 16.15
C ARG A 219 -2.41 -8.81 16.54
N ILE A 220 -2.79 -9.89 15.88
CA ILE A 220 -2.24 -11.21 16.14
C ILE A 220 -0.79 -11.26 15.67
N ARG A 221 0.11 -11.46 16.63
CA ARG A 221 1.55 -11.67 16.38
C ARG A 221 1.81 -13.11 16.02
N THR A 222 1.23 -14.06 16.76
CA THR A 222 1.49 -15.49 16.58
C THR A 222 0.22 -16.32 16.76
N LEU A 223 0.07 -17.31 15.88
CA LEU A 223 -0.93 -18.37 15.94
C LEU A 223 -0.24 -19.74 15.98
N SER A 224 -0.95 -20.73 16.50
CA SER A 224 -0.63 -22.14 16.29
C SER A 224 -1.74 -22.81 15.48
N VAL A 225 -1.35 -23.64 14.52
CA VAL A 225 -2.23 -24.53 13.76
C VAL A 225 -1.89 -25.96 14.17
N ARG A 226 -2.89 -26.77 14.49
CA ARG A 226 -2.76 -28.21 14.62
C ARG A 226 -3.65 -28.91 13.60
N ASP A 227 -3.09 -29.85 12.85
CA ASP A 227 -3.86 -30.66 11.90
C ASP A 227 -4.43 -31.93 12.52
N ARG A 228 -5.24 -32.66 11.74
CA ARG A 228 -5.88 -33.93 12.15
C ARG A 228 -4.92 -35.06 12.46
N GLU A 229 -3.69 -34.98 11.93
CA GLU A 229 -2.63 -35.96 12.19
C GLU A 229 -1.81 -35.56 13.44
N GLY A 230 -2.15 -34.44 14.09
CA GLY A 230 -1.48 -33.95 15.28
C GLY A 230 -0.20 -33.17 15.00
N ARG A 231 0.05 -32.76 13.75
CA ARG A 231 1.20 -31.91 13.41
C ARG A 231 0.90 -30.46 13.77
N ASP A 232 1.89 -29.80 14.35
CA ASP A 232 1.81 -28.39 14.73
C ASP A 232 2.61 -27.50 13.78
N ALA A 233 2.07 -26.31 13.49
CA ALA A 233 2.78 -25.23 12.83
C ALA A 233 2.51 -23.89 13.54
N TRP A 234 3.49 -23.01 13.51
CA TRP A 234 3.40 -21.66 14.05
C TRP A 234 3.58 -20.66 12.92
N LEU A 235 2.76 -19.64 12.93
CA LEU A 235 2.71 -18.63 11.89
C LEU A 235 2.36 -17.28 12.51
N SER A 236 2.81 -16.22 11.84
CA SER A 236 2.36 -14.87 12.19
C SER A 236 0.95 -14.60 11.65
N GLY A 237 0.25 -13.63 12.24
CA GLY A 237 -1.02 -13.17 11.68
C GLY A 237 -0.89 -12.69 10.24
N GLU A 238 0.20 -11.98 9.91
CA GLU A 238 0.45 -11.46 8.56
C GLU A 238 0.76 -12.58 7.55
N GLU A 239 1.44 -13.64 7.99
CA GLU A 239 1.66 -14.82 7.15
C GLU A 239 0.33 -15.51 6.83
N LEU A 240 -0.52 -15.77 7.82
CA LEU A 240 -1.85 -16.33 7.58
C LEU A 240 -2.67 -15.44 6.64
N ARG A 241 -2.59 -14.13 6.84
CA ARG A 241 -3.28 -13.13 6.01
C ARG A 241 -2.82 -13.16 4.56
N LYS A 242 -1.52 -13.29 4.33
CA LYS A 242 -0.93 -13.45 2.99
C LYS A 242 -1.39 -14.76 2.34
N VAL A 243 -1.41 -15.86 3.10
CA VAL A 243 -1.83 -17.20 2.63
C VAL A 243 -3.30 -17.22 2.21
N LEU A 244 -4.19 -16.64 3.01
CA LEU A 244 -5.63 -16.57 2.73
C LEU A 244 -6.03 -15.45 1.76
N GLY A 245 -5.10 -14.51 1.53
CA GLY A 245 -5.29 -13.35 0.67
C GLY A 245 -5.86 -12.14 1.43
N TYR A 246 -5.29 -10.97 1.15
CA TYR A 246 -5.61 -9.72 1.84
C TYR A 246 -7.05 -9.21 1.67
N SER A 247 -7.77 -9.69 0.65
CA SER A 247 -9.18 -9.36 0.44
C SER A 247 -10.12 -10.19 1.32
N SER A 248 -9.72 -11.42 1.65
CA SER A 248 -10.47 -12.36 2.48
C SER A 248 -10.20 -12.09 3.95
N LEU A 249 -8.93 -12.18 4.36
CA LEU A 249 -8.49 -11.83 5.71
C LEU A 249 -8.02 -10.37 5.70
N ARG A 250 -8.94 -9.45 6.01
CA ARG A 250 -8.75 -8.02 5.74
C ARG A 250 -7.74 -7.36 6.67
N SER A 251 -7.56 -7.88 7.88
CA SER A 251 -6.57 -7.44 8.86
C SER A 251 -6.09 -8.63 9.70
N THR A 252 -5.18 -8.38 10.65
CA THR A 252 -4.72 -9.35 11.66
C THR A 252 -5.42 -9.15 13.02
N ILE A 253 -6.52 -8.39 13.07
CA ILE A 253 -7.36 -8.24 14.26
C ILE A 253 -8.61 -9.08 14.05
N PHE A 254 -8.61 -10.29 14.56
CA PHE A 254 -9.76 -11.20 14.46
C PHE A 254 -9.78 -12.23 15.58
N GLU A 255 -10.97 -12.78 15.79
CA GLU A 255 -11.19 -14.04 16.49
C GLU A 255 -11.50 -15.13 15.45
N VAL A 256 -11.22 -16.38 15.81
CA VAL A 256 -11.51 -17.53 14.97
C VAL A 256 -12.22 -18.61 15.77
N ALA A 257 -13.28 -19.16 15.19
CA ALA A 257 -14.01 -20.30 15.70
C ALA A 257 -14.08 -21.40 14.64
N LYS A 258 -14.08 -22.66 15.07
CA LYS A 258 -14.33 -23.81 14.19
C LYS A 258 -15.80 -24.22 14.30
N GLU A 259 -16.50 -24.24 13.18
CA GLU A 259 -17.89 -24.68 13.04
C GLU A 259 -17.92 -25.89 12.11
N GLY A 260 -17.87 -27.09 12.69
CA GLY A 260 -17.73 -28.35 11.94
C GLY A 260 -16.41 -28.40 11.17
N GLU A 261 -16.50 -28.37 9.84
CA GLU A 261 -15.37 -28.44 8.91
C GLU A 261 -14.87 -27.06 8.45
N VAL A 262 -15.41 -25.97 9.02
CA VAL A 262 -15.15 -24.59 8.59
C VAL A 262 -14.55 -23.78 9.72
N PHE A 263 -13.55 -22.97 9.42
CA PHE A 263 -13.05 -21.91 10.30
C PHE A 263 -13.70 -20.58 9.92
N VAL A 264 -14.39 -19.96 10.88
CA VAL A 264 -15.06 -18.68 10.76
C VAL A 264 -14.23 -17.62 11.49
N PHE A 265 -13.75 -16.66 10.73
CA PHE A 265 -12.96 -15.51 11.18
C PHE A 265 -13.87 -14.31 11.29
N ARG A 266 -13.90 -13.67 12.47
CA ARG A 266 -14.60 -12.41 12.71
C ARG A 266 -13.60 -11.37 13.15
N GLY A 267 -13.44 -10.31 12.37
CA GLY A 267 -12.41 -9.32 12.62
C GLY A 267 -12.83 -7.90 12.32
N ARG A 268 -11.89 -6.98 12.53
CA ARG A 268 -12.11 -5.56 12.30
C ARG A 268 -10.93 -4.87 11.64
N GLY A 269 -11.19 -3.71 11.05
CA GLY A 269 -10.19 -2.94 10.30
C GLY A 269 -9.77 -3.59 8.98
N SER A 270 -8.89 -2.93 8.23
CA SER A 270 -8.46 -3.39 6.91
C SER A 270 -7.09 -2.82 6.54
N GLY A 271 -6.14 -3.72 6.32
CA GLY A 271 -4.76 -3.37 5.98
C GLY A 271 -3.75 -3.74 7.07
N HIS A 272 -2.49 -3.39 6.81
CA HIS A 272 -1.35 -3.75 7.65
C HIS A 272 -1.30 -3.00 8.99
N GLY A 273 -2.03 -1.87 9.13
CA GLY A 273 -2.18 -1.17 10.40
C GLY A 273 -1.11 -0.12 10.71
N VAL A 274 -0.01 -0.09 9.98
CA VAL A 274 1.11 0.84 10.25
C VAL A 274 0.88 2.20 9.59
N GLY A 275 1.29 3.28 10.26
CA GLY A 275 1.20 4.65 9.76
C GLY A 275 -0.24 5.16 9.72
N LEU A 276 -0.65 5.79 8.63
CA LEU A 276 -1.95 6.45 8.55
C LEU A 276 -3.11 5.50 8.26
N SER A 277 -4.18 5.58 9.06
CA SER A 277 -5.51 5.03 8.74
C SER A 277 -6.27 6.00 7.85
N GLN A 278 -6.65 5.59 6.64
CA GLN A 278 -7.40 6.45 5.70
C GLN A 278 -8.78 6.83 6.26
N TRP A 279 -9.49 5.87 6.84
CA TRP A 279 -10.79 6.13 7.48
C TRP A 279 -10.64 6.94 8.78
N GLY A 280 -9.58 6.70 9.56
CA GLY A 280 -9.26 7.51 10.73
C GLY A 280 -9.00 8.97 10.36
N ALA A 281 -8.18 9.21 9.34
CA ALA A 281 -7.90 10.54 8.79
C ALA A 281 -9.17 11.22 8.26
N LYS A 282 -10.06 10.47 7.60
CA LYS A 282 -11.37 10.98 7.18
C LYS A 282 -12.19 11.45 8.36
N GLY A 283 -12.34 10.63 9.39
CA GLY A 283 -13.11 11.01 10.57
C GLY A 283 -12.50 12.20 11.32
N MET A 284 -11.17 12.29 11.41
CA MET A 284 -10.50 13.49 11.92
C MET A 284 -10.88 14.73 11.10
N ALA A 285 -10.78 14.68 9.76
CA ALA A 285 -11.14 15.81 8.93
C ALA A 285 -12.63 16.21 9.06
N GLU A 286 -13.54 15.24 9.18
CA GLU A 286 -14.97 15.49 9.44
C GLU A 286 -15.23 16.14 10.80
N ASN A 287 -14.31 15.98 11.75
CA ASN A 287 -14.34 16.63 13.06
C ASN A 287 -13.47 17.91 13.12
N GLY A 288 -13.11 18.49 11.98
CA GLY A 288 -12.50 19.82 11.89
C GLY A 288 -10.97 19.86 12.02
N TYR A 289 -10.30 18.70 12.09
CA TYR A 289 -8.84 18.65 12.13
C TYR A 289 -8.24 18.99 10.76
N SER A 290 -7.16 19.77 10.74
CA SER A 290 -6.45 20.09 9.50
C SER A 290 -5.59 18.90 9.03
N TYR A 291 -5.19 18.91 7.76
CA TYR A 291 -4.27 17.91 7.22
C TYR A 291 -2.96 17.84 8.00
N ARG A 292 -2.51 18.98 8.58
CA ARG A 292 -1.30 19.05 9.41
C ARG A 292 -1.50 18.34 10.74
N ASP A 293 -2.68 18.45 11.34
CA ASP A 293 -3.01 17.77 12.59
C ASP A 293 -3.10 16.26 12.37
N ILE A 294 -3.74 15.86 11.26
CA ILE A 294 -3.82 14.44 10.84
C ILE A 294 -2.42 13.86 10.62
N LEU A 295 -1.54 14.56 9.90
CA LEU A 295 -0.17 14.09 9.65
C LEU A 295 0.64 13.99 10.94
N ARG A 296 0.54 14.99 11.83
CA ARG A 296 1.24 14.99 13.13
C ARG A 296 0.78 13.84 14.02
N HIS A 297 -0.51 13.50 13.97
CA HIS A 297 -1.09 12.40 14.73
C HIS A 297 -0.57 11.04 14.26
N PHE A 298 -0.64 10.75 12.95
CA PHE A 298 -0.29 9.44 12.40
C PHE A 298 1.21 9.22 12.17
N TYR A 299 2.02 10.29 12.14
CA TYR A 299 3.47 10.23 11.98
C TYR A 299 4.16 11.12 13.05
N PRO A 300 4.04 10.78 14.34
CA PRO A 300 4.55 11.60 15.43
C PRO A 300 6.07 11.80 15.32
N GLY A 301 6.53 13.00 15.66
CA GLY A 301 7.95 13.37 15.57
C GLY A 301 8.45 13.69 14.16
N THR A 302 7.62 13.54 13.11
CA THR A 302 7.96 14.05 11.78
C THR A 302 7.65 15.54 11.65
N GLU A 303 8.36 16.19 10.73
CA GLU A 303 8.19 17.59 10.38
C GLU A 303 7.66 17.74 8.96
N LEU A 304 6.64 18.57 8.78
CA LEU A 304 6.17 18.96 7.46
C LEU A 304 7.09 20.03 6.90
N GLN A 305 7.79 19.71 5.81
CA GLN A 305 8.69 20.63 5.14
C GLN A 305 8.31 20.73 3.66
N ARG A 306 8.54 21.90 3.05
CA ARG A 306 8.60 21.97 1.58
C ARG A 306 9.92 21.36 1.17
N GLY A 307 9.85 20.21 0.50
CA GLY A 307 11.03 19.55 -0.06
C GLY A 307 11.80 20.51 -0.96
N PRO A 308 13.11 20.26 -1.19
CA PRO A 308 13.87 21.03 -2.16
C PRO A 308 13.06 21.05 -3.46
N SER A 309 12.97 22.22 -4.10
CA SER A 309 12.37 22.30 -5.42
C SER A 309 13.09 21.26 -6.27
N PHE A 310 12.45 20.12 -6.54
CA PHE A 310 12.96 19.15 -7.50
C PHE A 310 12.90 19.92 -8.82
N ARG A 311 13.98 20.64 -9.11
CA ARG A 311 14.11 21.43 -10.31
C ARG A 311 13.81 20.45 -11.42
N ASN A 312 12.81 20.78 -12.23
CA ASN A 312 12.58 20.17 -13.52
C ASN A 312 13.97 20.01 -14.16
N GLN A 313 14.50 18.79 -14.19
CA GLN A 313 15.56 18.51 -15.13
C GLN A 313 14.89 18.55 -16.51
N PRO A 314 15.50 19.28 -17.46
CA PRO A 314 14.89 19.60 -18.75
C PRO A 314 14.47 18.37 -19.54
#